data_AF-A0A9C9BU23-F1
#
_entry.id   AF-A0A9C9BU23-F1
#
_cell.length_a   1.000
_cell.length_b   1.000
_cell.length_c   1.000
_cell.angle_alpha   90.00
_cell.angle_beta   90.00
_cell.angle_gamma   90.00
#
_symmetry.space_group_name_H-M   'P 1'
#
loop_
_entity.id
_entity.type
_entity.pdbx_description
1 polymer ?
#
loop_
_entity_poly.entity_id
_entity_poly.type
_entity_poly.pdbx_seq_one_letter_code
_entity_poly.pdbx_strand_id
1 'polypeptide(L)'
;DALDIRIPKNANLIRNIMIAQQFVHDHVMHFYHLHALDWVDIVDALNADPAETSRIAQSISNWPHSSTGYFADVQKKVKGIVDSGQLSIFANAYWGHPAYKLPAEVNLLAVAHYLEALDAQADFVKVHTVFGGKNPHPNFVVGGVPFPIDPNSDMALNAQTLSIVGEAIDKMLAFTYQVYLPDLLAIAPYYKEYAGLGEGVGNFLSWGEFPEDDIRNPASYLVPRGAILNRDLSTIHEVDPADFGQVKEFVKHSWYKYSGGEDVGLHPWEGETEFDYTGPQPPYDFLPVEERYSWLKAPRWKEHPMEVGPLARVLMLYATGNAQTKELVDKTLKLLDAPVEALFSTLGRTAARAIESAVYVDAMAKWYKDLIANIAAGDHDTFNETRWDPKTWPKHAQGVGITEAPRGALGHWVVIDDEKITNYQQVVPTTWNASPRDHKDQAGAYEMSLVGTPLAVPDQPVEILRTIHSFDPCMACAIHMVDANQQTLGDTMVMPSTIVQMFSKANIKAAPVLTLGELKK
;
A
#
# COMPACT_ATOMS: atom_id res chain seq x y z
N ASP A 1 -2.43 12.21 21.44
CA ASP A 1 -1.23 11.90 22.22
C ASP A 1 -0.71 13.11 22.98
N ALA A 2 -0.04 14.08 22.33
CA ALA A 2 0.59 15.24 22.98
C ALA A 2 -0.28 16.01 24.00
N LEU A 3 -1.57 16.17 23.71
CA LEU A 3 -2.52 16.92 24.55
C LEU A 3 -3.41 16.03 25.45
N ASP A 4 -3.12 14.72 25.48
CA ASP A 4 -3.89 13.67 26.16
C ASP A 4 -5.41 13.68 25.90
N ILE A 5 -5.82 14.06 24.69
CA ILE A 5 -7.24 14.05 24.30
C ILE A 5 -7.74 12.60 24.12
N ARG A 6 -8.96 12.34 24.60
CA ARG A 6 -9.67 11.07 24.45
C ARG A 6 -10.88 11.27 23.54
N ILE A 7 -10.93 10.57 22.43
CA ILE A 7 -12.04 10.72 21.47
C ILE A 7 -13.26 9.90 21.92
N PRO A 8 -14.49 10.32 21.60
CA PRO A 8 -15.68 9.50 21.87
C PRO A 8 -15.66 8.17 21.11
N LYS A 9 -16.42 7.19 21.60
CA LYS A 9 -16.49 5.85 21.02
C LYS A 9 -16.96 5.87 19.56
N ASN A 10 -17.98 6.65 19.22
CA ASN A 10 -18.44 6.76 17.83
C ASN A 10 -17.35 7.35 16.92
N ALA A 11 -16.55 8.29 17.43
CA ALA A 11 -15.42 8.85 16.67
C ALA A 11 -14.35 7.78 16.41
N ASN A 12 -14.05 6.91 17.38
CA ASN A 12 -13.14 5.78 17.19
C ASN A 12 -13.68 4.81 16.13
N LEU A 13 -14.94 4.40 16.24
CA LEU A 13 -15.59 3.50 15.27
C LEU A 13 -15.60 4.08 13.86
N ILE A 14 -15.96 5.36 13.70
CA ILE A 14 -15.97 6.05 12.40
C ILE A 14 -14.54 6.10 11.83
N ARG A 15 -13.52 6.40 12.64
CA ARG A 15 -12.13 6.38 12.18
C ARG A 15 -11.69 4.98 11.75
N ASN A 16 -12.01 3.93 12.50
CA ASN A 16 -11.70 2.55 12.12
C ASN A 16 -12.38 2.16 10.79
N ILE A 17 -13.65 2.55 10.60
CA ILE A 17 -14.39 2.31 9.34
C ILE A 17 -13.72 3.06 8.17
N MET A 18 -13.34 4.32 8.36
CA MET A 18 -12.65 5.11 7.33
C MET A 18 -11.29 4.50 6.99
N ILE A 19 -10.50 4.13 8.01
CA ILE A 19 -9.20 3.48 7.80
C ILE A 19 -9.39 2.17 7.04
N ALA A 20 -10.28 1.26 7.46
CA ALA A 20 -10.48 0.00 6.74
C ALA A 20 -11.03 0.19 5.33
N GLN A 21 -11.89 1.19 5.09
CA GLN A 21 -12.28 1.53 3.72
C GLN A 21 -11.07 1.97 2.90
N GLN A 22 -10.18 2.81 3.45
CA GLN A 22 -8.94 3.22 2.77
C GLN A 22 -8.09 2.00 2.41
N PHE A 23 -7.92 1.03 3.31
CA PHE A 23 -7.20 -0.21 3.02
C PHE A 23 -7.83 -0.99 1.87
N VAL A 24 -9.13 -1.27 1.94
CA VAL A 24 -9.81 -2.07 0.91
C VAL A 24 -9.76 -1.37 -0.45
N HIS A 25 -10.02 -0.06 -0.49
CA HIS A 25 -9.95 0.72 -1.73
C HIS A 25 -8.53 0.76 -2.31
N ASP A 26 -7.53 1.12 -1.50
CA ASP A 26 -6.13 1.22 -1.96
C ASP A 26 -5.62 -0.13 -2.46
N HIS A 27 -5.90 -1.23 -1.74
CA HIS A 27 -5.43 -2.56 -2.12
C HIS A 27 -6.07 -3.10 -3.40
N VAL A 28 -7.38 -2.87 -3.59
CA VAL A 28 -8.05 -3.23 -4.85
C VAL A 28 -7.47 -2.42 -5.99
N MET A 29 -7.33 -1.11 -5.83
CA MET A 29 -6.76 -0.24 -6.87
C MET A 29 -5.31 -0.60 -7.19
N HIS A 30 -4.50 -0.89 -6.17
CA HIS A 30 -3.12 -1.32 -6.33
C HIS A 30 -3.04 -2.63 -7.13
N PHE A 31 -3.77 -3.65 -6.70
CA PHE A 31 -3.70 -4.96 -7.32
C PHE A 31 -4.06 -4.88 -8.80
N TYR A 32 -5.19 -4.28 -9.14
CA TYR A 32 -5.64 -4.23 -10.54
C TYR A 32 -4.87 -3.19 -11.35
N HIS A 33 -4.78 -1.95 -10.89
CA HIS A 33 -4.36 -0.83 -11.74
C HIS A 33 -2.87 -0.52 -11.68
N LEU A 34 -2.15 -1.00 -10.67
CA LEU A 34 -0.71 -0.77 -10.52
C LEU A 34 0.11 -2.05 -10.65
N HIS A 35 -0.44 -3.21 -10.28
CA HIS A 35 0.33 -4.43 -10.17
C HIS A 35 -0.06 -5.53 -11.17
N ALA A 36 -1.35 -5.67 -11.53
CA ALA A 36 -1.82 -6.79 -12.34
C ALA A 36 -1.16 -6.85 -13.71
N LEU A 37 -0.84 -5.71 -14.33
CA LEU A 37 -0.20 -5.66 -15.64
C LEU A 37 1.25 -6.18 -15.64
N ASP A 38 1.86 -6.39 -14.47
CA ASP A 38 3.13 -7.11 -14.38
C ASP A 38 2.94 -8.62 -14.58
N TRP A 39 1.73 -9.13 -14.37
CA TRP A 39 1.37 -10.57 -14.36
C TRP A 39 0.42 -10.98 -15.48
N VAL A 40 -0.35 -10.02 -16.00
CA VAL A 40 -1.42 -10.21 -16.97
C VAL A 40 -1.00 -9.64 -18.32
N ASP A 41 -1.01 -10.47 -19.36
CA ASP A 41 -0.76 -10.03 -20.73
C ASP A 41 -2.07 -9.69 -21.43
N ILE A 42 -2.32 -8.39 -21.61
CA ILE A 42 -3.57 -7.91 -22.21
C ILE A 42 -3.68 -8.23 -23.70
N VAL A 43 -2.56 -8.39 -24.39
CA VAL A 43 -2.54 -8.69 -25.84
C VAL A 43 -2.86 -10.16 -26.02
N ASP A 44 -2.33 -11.02 -25.15
CA ASP A 44 -2.66 -12.43 -25.16
C ASP A 44 -4.14 -12.71 -24.79
N ALA A 45 -4.80 -11.84 -24.01
CA ALA A 45 -6.24 -11.93 -23.78
C ALA A 45 -7.10 -11.92 -25.07
N LEU A 46 -6.56 -11.42 -26.18
CA LEU A 46 -7.23 -11.46 -27.50
C LEU A 46 -7.30 -12.87 -28.10
N ASN A 47 -6.48 -13.79 -27.60
CA ASN A 47 -6.44 -15.19 -28.03
C ASN A 47 -7.38 -16.10 -27.23
N ALA A 48 -8.03 -15.56 -26.18
CA ALA A 48 -8.86 -16.34 -25.27
C ALA A 48 -10.15 -16.83 -25.92
N ASP A 49 -10.62 -18.02 -25.52
CA ASP A 49 -12.02 -18.42 -25.72
C ASP A 49 -12.91 -17.80 -24.61
N PRO A 50 -13.87 -16.92 -24.95
CA PRO A 50 -14.79 -16.35 -23.97
C PRO A 50 -15.65 -17.39 -23.24
N ALA A 51 -15.94 -18.53 -23.86
CA ALA A 51 -16.72 -19.60 -23.22
C ALA A 51 -15.91 -20.30 -22.13
N GLU A 52 -14.63 -20.56 -22.40
CA GLU A 52 -13.72 -21.13 -21.41
C GLU A 52 -13.39 -20.13 -20.30
N THR A 53 -13.22 -18.85 -20.63
CA THR A 53 -13.06 -17.77 -19.64
C THR A 53 -14.26 -17.72 -18.69
N SER A 54 -15.48 -17.79 -19.24
CA SER A 54 -16.73 -17.89 -18.48
C SER A 54 -16.75 -19.11 -17.55
N ARG A 55 -16.32 -20.28 -18.05
CA ARG A 55 -16.25 -21.52 -17.26
C ARG A 55 -15.26 -21.39 -16.10
N ILE A 56 -14.09 -20.79 -16.34
CA ILE A 56 -13.07 -20.54 -15.31
C ILE A 56 -13.63 -19.59 -14.25
N ALA A 57 -14.18 -18.45 -14.64
CA ALA A 57 -14.75 -17.45 -13.74
C ALA A 57 -15.80 -18.07 -12.79
N GLN A 58 -16.75 -18.84 -13.35
CA GLN A 58 -17.80 -19.52 -12.59
C GLN A 58 -17.29 -20.66 -11.70
N SER A 59 -16.10 -21.21 -11.99
CA SER A 59 -15.50 -22.27 -11.19
C SER A 59 -14.80 -21.75 -9.93
N ILE A 60 -14.39 -20.48 -9.93
CA ILE A 60 -13.65 -19.86 -8.83
C ILE A 60 -14.50 -18.89 -7.99
N SER A 61 -15.62 -18.40 -8.55
CA SER A 61 -16.45 -17.39 -7.90
C SER A 61 -17.91 -17.43 -8.37
N ASN A 62 -18.80 -16.94 -7.50
CA ASN A 62 -20.21 -16.68 -7.82
C ASN A 62 -20.45 -15.24 -8.32
N TRP A 63 -19.40 -14.52 -8.73
CA TRP A 63 -19.52 -13.17 -9.26
C TRP A 63 -20.43 -13.16 -10.51
N PRO A 64 -21.44 -12.26 -10.58
CA PRO A 64 -22.49 -12.32 -11.60
C PRO A 64 -22.00 -11.97 -13.01
N HIS A 65 -20.95 -11.15 -13.16
CA HIS A 65 -20.40 -10.79 -14.47
C HIS A 65 -19.47 -11.88 -15.01
N SER A 66 -20.04 -13.04 -15.31
CA SER A 66 -19.26 -14.24 -15.67
C SER A 66 -19.80 -14.99 -16.89
N SER A 67 -20.62 -14.34 -17.72
CA SER A 67 -21.20 -14.96 -18.93
C SER A 67 -20.24 -14.94 -20.12
N THR A 68 -20.39 -15.91 -21.02
CA THR A 68 -19.63 -15.95 -22.29
C THR A 68 -19.79 -14.66 -23.11
N GLY A 69 -21.01 -14.11 -23.18
CA GLY A 69 -21.28 -12.87 -23.91
C GLY A 69 -20.54 -11.67 -23.31
N TYR A 70 -20.50 -11.58 -21.97
CA TYR A 70 -19.76 -10.53 -21.27
C TYR A 70 -18.27 -10.56 -21.60
N PHE A 71 -17.61 -11.72 -21.51
CA PHE A 71 -16.19 -11.84 -21.84
C PHE A 71 -15.90 -11.59 -23.33
N ALA A 72 -16.81 -11.98 -24.23
CA ALA A 72 -16.69 -11.65 -25.66
C ALA A 72 -16.75 -10.13 -25.91
N ASP A 73 -17.62 -9.41 -25.18
CA ASP A 73 -17.71 -7.95 -25.27
C ASP A 73 -16.48 -7.26 -24.69
N VAL A 74 -15.93 -7.76 -23.57
CA VAL A 74 -14.66 -7.27 -23.01
C VAL A 74 -13.51 -7.50 -24.00
N GLN A 75 -13.38 -8.71 -24.54
CA GLN A 75 -12.35 -9.03 -25.54
C GLN A 75 -12.47 -8.14 -26.77
N LYS A 76 -13.69 -7.90 -27.27
CA LYS A 76 -13.95 -6.97 -28.37
C LYS A 76 -13.54 -5.54 -28.05
N LYS A 77 -13.75 -5.07 -26.82
CA LYS A 77 -13.31 -3.74 -26.35
C LYS A 77 -11.78 -3.64 -26.36
N VAL A 78 -11.08 -4.65 -25.82
CA VAL A 78 -9.60 -4.72 -25.87
C VAL A 78 -9.11 -4.74 -27.31
N LYS A 79 -9.73 -5.56 -28.17
CA LYS A 79 -9.40 -5.62 -29.60
C LYS A 79 -9.55 -4.26 -30.27
N GLY A 80 -10.61 -3.51 -29.98
CA GLY A 80 -10.80 -2.16 -30.51
C GLY A 80 -9.69 -1.20 -30.12
N ILE A 81 -9.18 -1.29 -28.88
CA ILE A 81 -8.04 -0.47 -28.42
C ILE A 81 -6.76 -0.86 -29.17
N VAL A 82 -6.47 -2.16 -29.28
CA VAL A 82 -5.28 -2.65 -29.99
C VAL A 82 -5.32 -2.32 -31.48
N ASP A 83 -6.43 -2.57 -32.16
CA ASP A 83 -6.62 -2.30 -33.58
C ASP A 83 -6.54 -0.80 -33.91
N SER A 84 -6.84 0.08 -32.95
CA SER A 84 -6.74 1.53 -33.14
C SER A 84 -5.30 2.04 -33.27
N GLY A 85 -4.31 1.25 -32.81
CA GLY A 85 -2.92 1.69 -32.66
C GLY A 85 -2.70 2.74 -31.55
N GLN A 86 -3.76 3.16 -30.85
CA GLN A 86 -3.72 4.11 -29.74
C GLN A 86 -3.86 3.38 -28.40
N LEU A 87 -2.81 2.63 -28.05
CA LEU A 87 -2.78 1.77 -26.86
C LEU A 87 -2.84 2.54 -25.52
N SER A 88 -2.66 3.87 -25.53
CA SER A 88 -2.74 4.72 -24.33
C SER A 88 -1.82 4.18 -23.22
N ILE A 89 -2.35 3.93 -22.03
CA ILE A 89 -1.65 3.35 -20.87
C ILE A 89 -1.04 1.97 -21.15
N PHE A 90 -1.44 1.29 -22.23
CA PHE A 90 -0.92 -0.01 -22.63
C PHE A 90 0.23 0.05 -23.66
N ALA A 91 0.65 1.24 -24.08
CA ALA A 91 1.58 1.41 -25.19
C ALA A 91 3.03 0.96 -24.91
N ASN A 92 3.45 0.92 -23.63
CA ASN A 92 4.85 0.72 -23.24
C ASN A 92 5.06 -0.46 -22.27
N ALA A 93 4.09 -1.36 -22.18
CA ALA A 93 4.25 -2.59 -21.41
C ALA A 93 4.88 -3.70 -22.27
N TYR A 94 5.37 -4.75 -21.61
CA TYR A 94 6.23 -5.76 -22.21
C TYR A 94 5.43 -6.95 -22.75
N TRP A 95 4.36 -6.71 -23.50
CA TRP A 95 3.48 -7.77 -24.01
C TRP A 95 4.24 -8.83 -24.81
N GLY A 96 3.93 -10.11 -24.57
CA GLY A 96 4.65 -11.26 -25.14
C GLY A 96 5.99 -11.58 -24.46
N HIS A 97 6.38 -10.85 -23.41
CA HIS A 97 7.60 -11.16 -22.65
C HIS A 97 7.51 -12.57 -22.03
N PRO A 98 8.59 -13.38 -22.06
CA PRO A 98 8.58 -14.77 -21.58
C PRO A 98 8.26 -14.92 -20.08
N ALA A 99 8.30 -13.85 -19.31
CA ALA A 99 7.89 -13.87 -17.91
C ALA A 99 6.36 -13.86 -17.72
N TYR A 100 5.54 -13.59 -18.74
CA TYR A 100 4.08 -13.79 -18.68
C TYR A 100 3.75 -15.27 -18.90
N LYS A 101 2.98 -15.85 -17.98
CA LYS A 101 2.72 -17.30 -17.91
C LYS A 101 1.25 -17.68 -17.88
N LEU A 102 0.36 -16.69 -17.78
CA LEU A 102 -1.07 -16.94 -17.73
C LEU A 102 -1.59 -17.42 -19.08
N PRO A 103 -2.52 -18.40 -19.12
CA PRO A 103 -3.31 -18.69 -20.30
C PRO A 103 -4.15 -17.47 -20.70
N ALA A 104 -4.44 -17.35 -21.99
CA ALA A 104 -5.23 -16.27 -22.56
C ALA A 104 -6.57 -16.06 -21.82
N GLU A 105 -7.24 -17.15 -21.41
CA GLU A 105 -8.51 -17.08 -20.69
C GLU A 105 -8.38 -16.45 -19.30
N VAL A 106 -7.28 -16.73 -18.58
CA VAL A 106 -7.01 -16.11 -17.28
C VAL A 106 -6.61 -14.65 -17.47
N ASN A 107 -5.88 -14.32 -18.55
CA ASN A 107 -5.61 -12.93 -18.93
C ASN A 107 -6.92 -12.16 -19.18
N LEU A 108 -7.84 -12.72 -19.97
CA LEU A 108 -9.13 -12.07 -20.27
C LEU A 108 -10.00 -11.90 -19.02
N LEU A 109 -10.02 -12.88 -18.11
CA LEU A 109 -10.68 -12.77 -16.82
C LEU A 109 -10.13 -11.59 -16.01
N ALA A 110 -8.80 -11.52 -15.85
CA ALA A 110 -8.16 -10.46 -15.08
C ALA A 110 -8.36 -9.08 -15.72
N VAL A 111 -8.38 -8.97 -17.05
CA VAL A 111 -8.69 -7.73 -17.76
C VAL A 111 -10.14 -7.29 -17.54
N ALA A 112 -11.10 -8.23 -17.50
CA ALA A 112 -12.48 -7.89 -17.17
C ALA A 112 -12.58 -7.31 -15.74
N HIS A 113 -12.00 -7.98 -14.76
CA HIS A 113 -12.00 -7.53 -13.37
C HIS A 113 -11.19 -6.25 -13.15
N TYR A 114 -10.12 -6.01 -13.93
CA TYR A 114 -9.41 -4.73 -13.97
C TYR A 114 -10.35 -3.57 -14.31
N LEU A 115 -11.22 -3.77 -15.31
CA LEU A 115 -12.19 -2.76 -15.73
C LEU A 115 -13.29 -2.59 -14.68
N GLU A 116 -13.80 -3.69 -14.11
CA GLU A 116 -14.81 -3.63 -13.05
C GLU A 116 -14.29 -2.96 -11.77
N ALA A 117 -13.02 -3.12 -11.43
CA ALA A 117 -12.40 -2.45 -10.30
C ALA A 117 -12.39 -0.92 -10.47
N LEU A 118 -12.24 -0.39 -11.69
CA LEU A 118 -12.33 1.06 -11.96
C LEU A 118 -13.72 1.64 -11.68
N ASP A 119 -14.76 0.84 -11.89
CA ASP A 119 -16.14 1.24 -11.62
C ASP A 119 -16.47 1.06 -10.13
N ALA A 120 -16.10 -0.09 -9.54
CA ALA A 120 -16.40 -0.43 -8.14
C ALA A 120 -15.77 0.54 -7.14
N GLN A 121 -14.55 1.01 -7.39
CA GLN A 121 -13.83 1.93 -6.51
C GLN A 121 -14.59 3.24 -6.25
N ALA A 122 -15.42 3.71 -7.19
CA ALA A 122 -16.21 4.93 -7.04
C ALA A 122 -17.33 4.76 -5.99
N ASP A 123 -17.80 3.53 -5.77
CA ASP A 123 -18.73 3.22 -4.68
C ASP A 123 -18.01 3.10 -3.34
N PHE A 124 -16.80 2.56 -3.30
CA PHE A 124 -16.04 2.34 -2.06
C PHE A 124 -15.78 3.67 -1.34
N VAL A 125 -15.42 4.71 -2.10
CA VAL A 125 -15.10 6.04 -1.56
C VAL A 125 -16.29 6.79 -0.96
N LYS A 126 -17.52 6.27 -1.10
CA LYS A 126 -18.71 6.86 -0.48
C LYS A 126 -18.65 6.84 1.05
N VAL A 127 -17.96 5.88 1.65
CA VAL A 127 -17.73 5.84 3.11
C VAL A 127 -16.99 7.10 3.57
N HIS A 128 -15.83 7.40 2.97
CA HIS A 128 -15.10 8.65 3.22
C HIS A 128 -15.92 9.89 2.88
N THR A 129 -16.74 9.84 1.83
CA THR A 129 -17.55 10.98 1.41
C THR A 129 -18.63 11.32 2.44
N VAL A 130 -19.30 10.31 3.01
CA VAL A 130 -20.32 10.51 4.06
C VAL A 130 -19.69 10.99 5.36
N PHE A 131 -18.63 10.32 5.86
CA PHE A 131 -18.06 10.66 7.16
C PHE A 131 -17.12 11.88 7.14
N GLY A 132 -16.40 12.08 6.04
CA GLY A 132 -15.35 13.08 5.90
C GLY A 132 -15.65 14.16 4.86
N GLY A 133 -16.81 14.11 4.19
CA GLY A 133 -17.29 15.11 3.24
C GLY A 133 -16.77 14.97 1.80
N LYS A 134 -15.63 14.29 1.57
CA LYS A 134 -15.06 14.06 0.24
C LYS A 134 -14.03 12.93 0.21
N ASN A 135 -13.74 12.44 -0.99
CA ASN A 135 -12.58 11.61 -1.31
C ASN A 135 -12.10 12.00 -2.73
N PRO A 136 -10.79 12.25 -2.96
CA PRO A 136 -9.66 12.17 -2.01
C PRO A 136 -9.66 13.26 -0.91
N HIS A 137 -8.84 13.05 0.11
CA HIS A 137 -8.62 13.95 1.26
C HIS A 137 -9.87 14.26 2.10
N PRO A 138 -10.48 13.26 2.77
CA PRO A 138 -11.54 13.52 3.73
C PRO A 138 -11.07 14.44 4.88
N ASN A 139 -12.03 15.09 5.54
CA ASN A 139 -11.74 15.98 6.66
C ASN A 139 -11.70 15.23 7.99
N PHE A 140 -10.82 15.66 8.90
CA PHE A 140 -10.72 15.17 10.27
C PHE A 140 -10.65 16.34 11.26
N VAL A 141 -10.84 16.05 12.55
CA VAL A 141 -10.71 17.04 13.63
C VAL A 141 -9.98 16.44 14.83
N VAL A 142 -9.07 17.20 15.44
CA VAL A 142 -8.45 16.83 16.73
C VAL A 142 -9.54 16.80 17.79
N GLY A 143 -9.79 15.65 18.42
CA GLY A 143 -10.87 15.46 19.39
C GLY A 143 -11.99 14.53 18.93
N GLY A 144 -12.05 14.16 17.65
CA GLY A 144 -13.04 13.18 17.18
C GLY A 144 -13.22 13.17 15.66
N VAL A 145 -14.47 13.27 15.20
CA VAL A 145 -14.84 13.39 13.78
C VAL A 145 -15.77 14.59 13.58
N PRO A 146 -15.70 15.27 12.42
CA PRO A 146 -16.40 16.56 12.24
C PRO A 146 -17.89 16.42 11.89
N PHE A 147 -18.34 15.26 11.39
CA PHE A 147 -19.74 15.05 11.01
C PHE A 147 -20.54 14.51 12.21
N PRO A 148 -21.46 15.32 12.79
CA PRO A 148 -22.17 14.95 14.00
C PRO A 148 -23.20 13.85 13.72
N ILE A 149 -23.61 13.15 14.77
CA ILE A 149 -24.71 12.18 14.74
C ILE A 149 -25.96 12.87 15.28
N ASP A 150 -27.03 12.89 14.48
CA ASP A 150 -28.37 13.28 14.93
C ASP A 150 -29.40 12.53 14.06
N PRO A 151 -30.06 11.49 14.60
CA PRO A 151 -31.04 10.69 13.86
C PRO A 151 -32.25 11.48 13.33
N ASN A 152 -32.51 12.69 13.86
CA ASN A 152 -33.66 13.52 13.51
C ASN A 152 -33.31 14.71 12.61
N SER A 153 -32.04 14.87 12.21
CA SER A 153 -31.56 15.97 11.39
C SER A 153 -31.26 15.52 9.96
N ASP A 154 -31.57 16.37 8.99
CA ASP A 154 -31.18 16.22 7.59
C ASP A 154 -29.74 16.68 7.31
N MET A 155 -29.10 17.35 8.29
CA MET A 155 -27.75 17.92 8.20
C MET A 155 -26.71 17.16 9.02
N ALA A 156 -27.03 15.96 9.51
CA ALA A 156 -26.18 15.12 10.34
C ALA A 156 -26.20 13.66 9.89
N LEU A 157 -25.35 12.82 10.48
CA LEU A 157 -25.39 11.39 10.29
C LEU A 157 -26.71 10.84 10.83
N ASN A 158 -27.52 10.30 9.92
CA ASN A 158 -28.86 9.76 10.16
C ASN A 158 -29.04 8.42 9.42
N ALA A 159 -30.23 7.81 9.52
CA ALA A 159 -30.52 6.51 8.92
C ALA A 159 -30.27 6.46 7.40
N GLN A 160 -30.57 7.53 6.67
CA GLN A 160 -30.37 7.58 5.21
C GLN A 160 -28.88 7.56 4.86
N THR A 161 -28.09 8.43 5.47
CA THR A 161 -26.63 8.48 5.24
C THR A 161 -25.92 7.21 5.70
N LEU A 162 -26.36 6.62 6.81
CA LEU A 162 -25.86 5.32 7.27
C LEU A 162 -26.18 4.21 6.26
N SER A 163 -27.35 4.21 5.60
CA SER A 163 -27.67 3.23 4.54
C SER A 163 -26.68 3.29 3.38
N ILE A 164 -26.27 4.49 2.96
CA ILE A 164 -25.26 4.68 1.90
C ILE A 164 -23.91 4.04 2.31
N VAL A 165 -23.52 4.21 3.57
CA VAL A 165 -22.30 3.58 4.12
C VAL A 165 -22.43 2.05 4.12
N GLY A 166 -23.59 1.53 4.57
CA GLY A 166 -23.86 0.08 4.58
C GLY A 166 -23.78 -0.54 3.19
N GLU A 167 -24.42 0.08 2.20
CA GLU A 167 -24.37 -0.38 0.80
C GLU A 167 -22.95 -0.36 0.21
N ALA A 168 -22.14 0.65 0.55
CA ALA A 168 -20.74 0.69 0.13
C ALA A 168 -19.91 -0.43 0.78
N ILE A 169 -20.15 -0.73 2.06
CA ILE A 169 -19.52 -1.84 2.77
C ILE A 169 -19.91 -3.20 2.16
N ASP A 170 -21.18 -3.41 1.84
CA ASP A 170 -21.65 -4.64 1.19
C ASP A 170 -21.00 -4.86 -0.18
N LYS A 171 -20.83 -3.78 -0.97
CA LYS A 171 -20.09 -3.84 -2.24
C LYS A 171 -18.62 -4.19 -2.04
N MET A 172 -17.96 -3.60 -1.04
CA MET A 172 -16.56 -3.92 -0.69
C MET A 172 -16.41 -5.39 -0.26
N LEU A 173 -17.35 -5.91 0.55
CA LEU A 173 -17.39 -7.32 0.95
C LEU A 173 -17.51 -8.23 -0.28
N ALA A 174 -18.50 -7.97 -1.13
CA ALA A 174 -18.74 -8.75 -2.33
C ALA A 174 -17.51 -8.75 -3.25
N PHE A 175 -16.94 -7.59 -3.54
CA PHE A 175 -15.80 -7.47 -4.45
C PHE A 175 -14.53 -8.15 -3.88
N THR A 176 -14.26 -7.99 -2.59
CA THR A 176 -13.10 -8.61 -1.94
C THR A 176 -13.16 -10.13 -2.03
N TYR A 177 -14.31 -10.72 -1.69
CA TYR A 177 -14.47 -12.17 -1.61
C TYR A 177 -14.80 -12.86 -2.95
N GLN A 178 -15.39 -12.14 -3.90
CA GLN A 178 -15.86 -12.72 -5.16
C GLN A 178 -15.01 -12.31 -6.37
N VAL A 179 -14.14 -11.31 -6.24
CA VAL A 179 -13.30 -10.83 -7.35
C VAL A 179 -11.83 -10.83 -6.95
N TYR A 180 -11.45 -10.02 -5.95
CA TYR A 180 -10.05 -9.81 -5.60
C TYR A 180 -9.34 -11.10 -5.11
N LEU A 181 -9.88 -11.75 -4.07
CA LEU A 181 -9.29 -12.99 -3.56
C LEU A 181 -9.28 -14.13 -4.60
N PRO A 182 -10.39 -14.44 -5.31
CA PRO A 182 -10.39 -15.46 -6.35
C PRO A 182 -9.37 -15.22 -7.46
N ASP A 183 -9.21 -13.98 -7.93
CA ASP A 183 -8.24 -13.64 -8.98
C ASP A 183 -6.81 -13.89 -8.55
N LEU A 184 -6.45 -13.47 -7.33
CA LEU A 184 -5.14 -13.78 -6.76
C LEU A 184 -4.88 -15.29 -6.78
N LEU A 185 -5.86 -16.09 -6.34
CA LEU A 185 -5.74 -17.54 -6.29
C LEU A 185 -5.75 -18.21 -7.67
N ALA A 186 -6.33 -17.57 -8.68
CA ALA A 186 -6.27 -18.01 -10.08
C ALA A 186 -4.92 -17.68 -10.74
N ILE A 187 -4.30 -16.55 -10.39
CA ILE A 187 -3.05 -16.06 -10.97
C ILE A 187 -1.82 -16.69 -10.31
N ALA A 188 -1.79 -16.74 -8.98
CA ALA A 188 -0.62 -17.16 -8.19
C ALA A 188 -0.02 -18.54 -8.58
N PRO A 189 -0.81 -19.58 -8.93
CA PRO A 189 -0.26 -20.88 -9.30
C PRO A 189 0.66 -20.87 -10.53
N TYR A 190 0.54 -19.86 -11.41
CA TYR A 190 1.39 -19.71 -12.60
C TYR A 190 2.74 -19.05 -12.29
N TYR A 191 2.88 -18.47 -11.10
CA TYR A 191 4.03 -17.65 -10.70
C TYR A 191 4.67 -18.11 -9.39
N LYS A 192 4.59 -19.42 -9.09
CA LYS A 192 5.15 -20.00 -7.86
C LYS A 192 6.64 -19.75 -7.67
N GLU A 193 7.40 -19.45 -8.73
CA GLU A 193 8.81 -19.05 -8.58
C GLU A 193 8.98 -17.77 -7.72
N TYR A 194 7.99 -16.87 -7.72
CA TYR A 194 7.99 -15.67 -6.88
C TYR A 194 7.65 -15.95 -5.42
N ALA A 195 7.37 -17.21 -5.05
CA ALA A 195 7.24 -17.65 -3.66
C ALA A 195 8.60 -17.85 -2.96
N GLY A 196 9.72 -17.79 -3.69
CA GLY A 196 11.07 -17.91 -3.13
C GLY A 196 11.99 -16.74 -3.47
N LEU A 197 11.44 -15.66 -4.03
CA LEU A 197 12.19 -14.50 -4.51
C LEU A 197 11.59 -13.22 -3.94
N GLY A 198 12.42 -12.18 -3.83
CA GLY A 198 11.91 -10.84 -3.60
C GLY A 198 11.74 -10.42 -2.16
N GLU A 199 12.30 -11.11 -1.16
CA GLU A 199 12.39 -10.64 0.23
C GLU A 199 13.82 -10.80 0.72
N GLY A 200 14.41 -9.76 1.30
CA GLY A 200 15.84 -9.73 1.58
C GLY A 200 16.29 -9.12 2.90
N VAL A 201 15.40 -8.58 3.74
CA VAL A 201 15.79 -8.02 5.06
C VAL A 201 15.47 -8.97 6.21
N GLY A 202 14.46 -9.82 6.07
CA GLY A 202 14.02 -10.78 7.08
C GLY A 202 13.40 -10.16 8.33
N ASN A 203 13.27 -8.84 8.40
CA ASN A 203 12.78 -8.11 9.57
C ASN A 203 11.51 -7.34 9.20
N PHE A 204 10.50 -7.40 10.06
CA PHE A 204 9.19 -6.81 9.80
C PHE A 204 8.75 -5.96 10.98
N LEU A 205 8.12 -4.81 10.71
CA LEU A 205 7.71 -3.87 11.74
C LEU A 205 6.24 -3.46 11.57
N SER A 206 5.49 -3.48 12.66
CA SER A 206 4.12 -2.98 12.75
C SER A 206 3.92 -2.14 14.01
N TRP A 207 3.29 -0.97 13.84
CA TRP A 207 2.97 -0.04 14.92
C TRP A 207 1.64 -0.43 15.57
N GLY A 208 0.88 -1.29 14.89
CA GLY A 208 -0.44 -1.75 15.28
C GLY A 208 -1.54 -0.75 14.95
N GLU A 209 -2.77 -1.24 14.77
CA GLU A 209 -3.90 -0.44 14.29
C GLU A 209 -5.25 -1.06 14.69
N PHE A 210 -6.30 -0.26 14.53
CA PHE A 210 -7.70 -0.56 14.79
C PHE A 210 -7.94 -0.89 16.26
N PRO A 211 -7.78 0.10 17.17
CA PRO A 211 -8.11 -0.08 18.57
C PRO A 211 -9.62 -0.33 18.74
N GLU A 212 -9.99 -1.30 19.58
CA GLU A 212 -11.39 -1.50 19.96
C GLU A 212 -11.92 -0.34 20.81
N ASP A 213 -11.06 0.27 21.64
CA ASP A 213 -11.41 1.32 22.60
C ASP A 213 -10.58 2.61 22.41
N ASP A 214 -9.31 2.61 22.78
CA ASP A 214 -8.40 3.75 22.76
C ASP A 214 -7.06 3.35 22.15
N ILE A 215 -6.52 4.19 21.28
CA ILE A 215 -5.23 3.98 20.63
C ILE A 215 -4.07 3.82 21.63
N ARG A 216 -4.20 4.20 22.89
CA ARG A 216 -3.16 3.99 23.91
C ARG A 216 -3.20 2.61 24.57
N ASN A 217 -4.11 1.73 24.15
CA ASN A 217 -4.19 0.36 24.61
C ASN A 217 -3.76 -0.60 23.48
N PRO A 218 -2.46 -0.87 23.27
CA PRO A 218 -2.00 -1.75 22.19
C PRO A 218 -2.57 -3.17 22.25
N ALA A 219 -3.01 -3.62 23.43
CA ALA A 219 -3.61 -4.94 23.60
C ALA A 219 -5.02 -5.05 22.99
N SER A 220 -5.69 -3.92 22.70
CA SER A 220 -7.02 -3.90 22.08
C SER A 220 -6.99 -3.76 20.56
N TYR A 221 -5.81 -3.74 19.94
CA TYR A 221 -5.69 -3.59 18.51
C TYR A 221 -6.07 -4.87 17.76
N LEU A 222 -6.76 -4.72 16.63
CA LEU A 222 -6.91 -5.84 15.70
C LEU A 222 -5.56 -6.23 15.10
N VAL A 223 -4.78 -5.24 14.65
CA VAL A 223 -3.43 -5.45 14.12
C VAL A 223 -2.43 -5.27 15.26
N PRO A 224 -1.70 -6.32 15.68
CA PRO A 224 -0.80 -6.20 16.82
C PRO A 224 0.40 -5.29 16.52
N ARG A 225 0.84 -4.56 17.55
CA ARG A 225 2.12 -3.82 17.52
C ARG A 225 3.28 -4.78 17.81
N GLY A 226 4.34 -4.70 17.01
CA GLY A 226 5.56 -5.46 17.28
C GLY A 226 6.53 -5.50 16.10
N ALA A 227 7.68 -6.11 16.34
CA ALA A 227 8.69 -6.40 15.33
C ALA A 227 9.01 -7.91 15.27
N ILE A 228 9.21 -8.43 14.07
CA ILE A 228 9.78 -9.76 13.81
C ILE A 228 11.20 -9.54 13.29
N LEU A 229 12.16 -10.30 13.79
CA LEU A 229 13.54 -10.29 13.29
C LEU A 229 13.90 -11.65 12.69
N ASN A 230 14.76 -11.65 11.68
CA ASN A 230 15.33 -12.86 11.08
C ASN A 230 14.30 -13.93 10.67
N ARG A 231 13.10 -13.49 10.25
CA ARG A 231 11.96 -14.33 9.89
C ARG A 231 11.44 -15.22 11.03
N ASP A 232 11.83 -14.96 12.28
CA ASP A 232 11.40 -15.74 13.44
C ASP A 232 9.98 -15.36 13.88
N LEU A 233 8.99 -16.14 13.43
CA LEU A 233 7.58 -15.96 13.81
C LEU A 233 7.27 -16.42 15.24
N SER A 234 8.21 -17.03 15.95
CA SER A 234 7.99 -17.47 17.34
C SER A 234 8.30 -16.36 18.36
N THR A 235 9.01 -15.31 17.95
CA THR A 235 9.42 -14.21 18.81
C THR A 235 8.90 -12.88 18.27
N ILE A 236 7.98 -12.25 19.00
CA ILE A 236 7.55 -10.87 18.73
C ILE A 236 8.27 -9.93 19.68
N HIS A 237 9.03 -8.99 19.11
CA HIS A 237 9.71 -7.96 19.86
C HIS A 237 8.81 -6.76 20.09
N GLU A 238 8.84 -6.22 21.31
CA GLU A 238 8.11 -5.01 21.67
C GLU A 238 8.66 -3.79 20.94
N VAL A 239 7.74 -2.94 20.46
CA VAL A 239 8.03 -1.70 19.76
C VAL A 239 7.38 -0.54 20.51
N ASP A 240 8.19 0.47 20.79
CA ASP A 240 7.73 1.74 21.35
C ASP A 240 8.20 2.90 20.45
N PRO A 241 7.28 3.57 19.74
CA PRO A 241 7.63 4.72 18.91
C PRO A 241 8.03 5.95 19.72
N ALA A 242 7.89 5.95 21.04
CA ALA A 242 8.36 7.02 21.94
C ALA A 242 9.77 6.76 22.49
N ASP A 243 10.33 5.57 22.27
CA ASP A 243 11.66 5.20 22.77
C ASP A 243 12.75 5.69 21.79
N PHE A 244 13.54 6.67 22.23
CA PHE A 244 14.67 7.25 21.50
C PHE A 244 15.75 6.22 21.12
N GLY A 245 15.79 5.06 21.77
CA GLY A 245 16.67 3.95 21.46
C GLY A 245 16.17 3.05 20.32
N GLN A 246 14.94 3.22 19.84
CA GLN A 246 14.33 2.33 18.85
C GLN A 246 14.36 2.88 17.44
N VAL A 247 13.50 3.86 17.14
CA VAL A 247 13.36 4.39 15.78
C VAL A 247 14.33 5.54 15.57
N LYS A 248 15.19 5.42 14.56
CA LYS A 248 16.10 6.49 14.14
C LYS A 248 16.13 6.61 12.64
N GLU A 249 16.25 7.84 12.14
CA GLU A 249 16.51 8.12 10.71
C GLU A 249 17.96 8.55 10.50
N PHE A 250 18.63 7.93 9.54
CA PHE A 250 19.99 8.28 9.11
C PHE A 250 19.98 8.98 7.75
N VAL A 251 21.03 9.74 7.45
CA VAL A 251 21.13 10.54 6.20
C VAL A 251 22.45 10.37 5.43
N LYS A 252 23.33 9.44 5.82
CA LYS A 252 24.63 9.21 5.14
C LYS A 252 24.52 9.09 3.62
N HIS A 253 23.50 8.37 3.13
CA HIS A 253 23.26 8.19 1.69
C HIS A 253 22.05 9.00 1.17
N SER A 254 21.63 10.02 1.90
CA SER A 254 20.46 10.83 1.60
C SER A 254 20.85 12.30 1.39
N TRP A 255 20.14 13.04 0.54
CA TRP A 255 20.40 14.46 0.26
C TRP A 255 19.89 15.40 1.36
N TYR A 256 20.31 15.13 2.59
CA TYR A 256 20.04 15.94 3.77
C TYR A 256 21.32 16.19 4.55
N LYS A 257 21.28 17.22 5.38
CA LYS A 257 22.34 17.54 6.31
C LYS A 257 21.81 17.48 7.74
N TYR A 258 22.55 16.79 8.60
CA TYR A 258 22.33 16.79 10.04
C TYR A 258 23.40 17.61 10.74
N SER A 259 23.00 18.40 11.74
CA SER A 259 23.89 19.22 12.56
C SER A 259 24.92 18.36 13.33
N GLY A 260 24.53 17.14 13.72
CA GLY A 260 25.37 16.16 14.40
C GLY A 260 26.32 15.37 13.48
N GLY A 261 26.23 15.55 12.16
CA GLY A 261 27.00 14.78 11.17
C GLY A 261 26.24 13.59 10.56
N GLU A 262 26.81 13.02 9.50
CA GLU A 262 26.16 12.04 8.62
C GLU A 262 26.00 10.63 9.23
N ASP A 263 26.84 10.29 10.21
CA ASP A 263 26.82 8.99 10.89
C ASP A 263 25.82 8.93 12.06
N VAL A 264 25.16 10.04 12.38
CA VAL A 264 24.23 10.13 13.51
C VAL A 264 22.81 9.82 13.05
N GLY A 265 22.17 8.88 13.74
CA GLY A 265 20.74 8.62 13.61
C GLY A 265 19.96 9.46 14.61
N LEU A 266 18.93 10.17 14.15
CA LEU A 266 18.06 10.99 15.00
C LEU A 266 16.70 10.31 15.20
N HIS A 267 16.23 10.31 16.44
CA HIS A 267 14.83 9.95 16.72
C HIS A 267 13.91 11.06 16.16
N PRO A 268 12.72 10.77 15.63
CA PRO A 268 11.90 11.78 14.94
C PRO A 268 11.53 13.01 15.78
N TRP A 269 11.39 12.94 17.11
CA TRP A 269 11.20 14.17 17.92
C TRP A 269 12.38 15.15 17.85
N GLU A 270 13.59 14.65 17.61
CA GLU A 270 14.81 15.42 17.39
C GLU A 270 15.21 15.46 15.90
N GLY A 271 14.34 14.96 15.01
CA GLY A 271 14.64 14.85 13.60
C GLY A 271 14.82 16.22 12.94
N GLU A 272 15.80 16.29 12.05
CA GLU A 272 16.11 17.47 11.25
C GLU A 272 15.75 17.23 9.79
N THR A 273 15.38 18.29 9.06
CA THR A 273 15.07 18.22 7.62
C THR A 273 15.67 19.43 6.92
N GLU A 274 17.00 19.45 6.78
CA GLU A 274 17.75 20.44 5.98
C GLU A 274 18.16 19.79 4.65
N PHE A 275 17.61 20.26 3.53
CA PHE A 275 17.93 19.74 2.21
C PHE A 275 19.36 20.08 1.79
N ASP A 276 20.09 19.09 1.27
CA ASP A 276 21.49 19.25 0.85
C ASP A 276 21.78 18.37 -0.37
N TYR A 277 21.34 18.83 -1.55
CA TYR A 277 21.51 18.10 -2.80
C TYR A 277 22.98 18.16 -3.26
N THR A 278 23.62 17.00 -3.24
CA THR A 278 25.00 16.79 -3.70
C THR A 278 25.07 15.84 -4.90
N GLY A 279 23.92 15.48 -5.48
CA GLY A 279 23.84 14.55 -6.59
C GLY A 279 24.30 15.13 -7.94
N PRO A 280 24.37 14.29 -8.99
CA PRO A 280 24.79 14.70 -10.32
C PRO A 280 23.77 15.65 -10.97
N GLN A 281 24.25 16.68 -11.66
CA GLN A 281 23.36 17.58 -12.40
C GLN A 281 22.75 16.88 -13.63
N PRO A 282 21.44 17.00 -13.88
CA PRO A 282 20.82 16.44 -15.08
C PRO A 282 21.38 17.05 -16.39
N PRO A 283 21.45 16.26 -17.50
CA PRO A 283 21.18 14.83 -17.57
C PRO A 283 22.34 14.01 -17.01
N TYR A 284 22.02 12.89 -16.35
CA TYR A 284 22.99 11.91 -15.88
C TYR A 284 22.47 10.50 -16.18
N ASP A 285 23.39 9.56 -16.37
CA ASP A 285 23.05 8.16 -16.66
C ASP A 285 22.93 7.32 -15.38
N PHE A 286 23.74 7.62 -14.36
CA PHE A 286 23.81 6.84 -13.12
C PHE A 286 23.91 7.73 -11.88
N LEU A 287 23.35 7.26 -10.77
CA LEU A 287 23.54 7.86 -9.45
C LEU A 287 24.86 7.35 -8.82
N PRO A 288 25.62 8.19 -8.10
CA PRO A 288 26.80 7.77 -7.36
C PRO A 288 26.39 7.06 -6.06
N VAL A 289 26.10 5.76 -6.13
CA VAL A 289 25.51 4.98 -5.01
C VAL A 289 26.44 4.78 -3.81
N GLU A 290 27.73 5.06 -3.94
CA GLU A 290 28.68 5.10 -2.82
C GLU A 290 28.62 6.42 -2.03
N GLU A 291 27.98 7.44 -2.60
CA GLU A 291 27.73 8.76 -1.99
C GLU A 291 26.25 8.89 -1.61
N ARG A 292 25.73 10.12 -1.49
CA ARG A 292 24.30 10.38 -1.32
C ARG A 292 23.57 10.20 -2.65
N TYR A 293 22.52 9.37 -2.66
CA TYR A 293 21.80 8.99 -3.89
C TYR A 293 20.28 9.04 -3.78
N SER A 294 19.72 9.51 -2.66
CA SER A 294 18.26 9.50 -2.45
C SER A 294 17.75 10.73 -1.70
N TRP A 295 16.51 11.14 -2.01
CA TRP A 295 15.73 12.08 -1.20
C TRP A 295 15.02 11.39 -0.03
N LEU A 296 15.18 10.08 0.16
CA LEU A 296 14.63 9.36 1.30
C LEU A 296 15.68 9.29 2.40
N LYS A 297 15.28 9.60 3.63
CA LYS A 297 16.04 9.24 4.83
C LYS A 297 16.07 7.72 5.00
N ALA A 298 16.98 7.22 5.82
CA ALA A 298 17.15 5.80 6.10
C ALA A 298 16.67 5.44 7.53
N PRO A 299 15.38 5.14 7.74
CA PRO A 299 14.88 4.75 9.06
C PRO A 299 15.33 3.32 9.42
N ARG A 300 15.71 3.13 10.68
CA ARG A 300 16.07 1.83 11.26
C ARG A 300 15.36 1.66 12.59
N TRP A 301 15.00 0.43 12.92
CA TRP A 301 14.52 0.06 14.25
C TRP A 301 15.63 -0.71 14.97
N LYS A 302 16.17 -0.14 16.05
CA LYS A 302 17.33 -0.69 16.78
C LYS A 302 18.45 -1.13 15.85
N GLU A 303 18.83 -0.27 14.90
CA GLU A 303 19.90 -0.55 13.90
C GLU A 303 19.58 -1.64 12.86
N HIS A 304 18.32 -2.10 12.75
CA HIS A 304 17.92 -3.07 11.74
C HIS A 304 17.12 -2.39 10.62
N PRO A 305 17.40 -2.72 9.34
CA PRO A 305 16.49 -2.39 8.25
C PRO A 305 15.23 -3.23 8.40
N MET A 306 14.07 -2.58 8.27
CA MET A 306 12.77 -3.20 8.46
C MET A 306 11.96 -3.12 7.16
N GLU A 307 11.23 -4.18 6.87
CA GLU A 307 10.11 -4.16 5.94
C GLU A 307 8.81 -3.83 6.70
N VAL A 308 8.00 -2.96 6.12
CA VAL A 308 6.66 -2.62 6.61
C VAL A 308 5.64 -2.86 5.51
N GLY A 309 4.36 -2.99 5.88
CA GLY A 309 3.28 -3.18 4.91
C GLY A 309 2.43 -4.41 5.16
N PRO A 310 1.65 -4.82 4.15
CA PRO A 310 0.72 -5.94 4.27
C PRO A 310 1.38 -7.22 4.79
N LEU A 311 2.57 -7.56 4.27
CA LEU A 311 3.28 -8.75 4.70
C LEU A 311 3.68 -8.68 6.18
N ALA A 312 4.21 -7.55 6.64
CA ALA A 312 4.56 -7.36 8.04
C ALA A 312 3.36 -7.57 8.97
N ARG A 313 2.20 -7.01 8.63
CA ARG A 313 0.96 -7.13 9.43
C ARG A 313 0.37 -8.53 9.38
N VAL A 314 0.33 -9.17 8.21
CA VAL A 314 -0.17 -10.55 8.07
C VAL A 314 0.71 -11.52 8.84
N LEU A 315 2.03 -11.36 8.81
CA LEU A 315 2.95 -12.17 9.63
C LEU A 315 2.70 -11.94 11.12
N MET A 316 2.46 -10.69 11.54
CA MET A 316 2.18 -10.37 12.93
C MET A 316 0.87 -11.00 13.42
N LEU A 317 -0.21 -10.88 12.63
CA LEU A 317 -1.49 -11.53 12.88
C LEU A 317 -1.36 -13.06 12.89
N TYR A 318 -0.58 -13.63 11.98
CA TYR A 318 -0.33 -15.08 11.91
C TYR A 318 0.42 -15.61 13.12
N ALA A 319 1.48 -14.92 13.54
CA ALA A 319 2.35 -15.27 14.67
C ALA A 319 1.62 -15.13 16.02
N THR A 320 0.80 -14.09 16.18
CA THR A 320 -0.02 -13.86 17.39
C THR A 320 -1.30 -14.70 17.44
N GLY A 321 -1.60 -15.46 16.38
CA GLY A 321 -2.65 -16.47 16.40
C GLY A 321 -4.03 -15.99 15.98
N ASN A 322 -4.15 -14.89 15.23
CA ASN A 322 -5.43 -14.44 14.69
C ASN A 322 -6.07 -15.53 13.82
N ALA A 323 -7.24 -16.03 14.23
CA ALA A 323 -7.86 -17.21 13.63
C ALA A 323 -8.19 -17.02 12.13
N GLN A 324 -8.76 -15.87 11.77
CA GLN A 324 -9.13 -15.57 10.38
C GLN A 324 -7.89 -15.46 9.50
N THR A 325 -6.85 -14.74 9.94
CA THR A 325 -5.60 -14.63 9.18
C THR A 325 -4.93 -15.98 9.02
N LYS A 326 -4.86 -16.81 10.08
CA LYS A 326 -4.30 -18.16 9.97
C LYS A 326 -5.06 -19.01 8.96
N GLU A 327 -6.39 -19.01 9.00
CA GLU A 327 -7.20 -19.77 8.04
C GLU A 327 -6.93 -19.34 6.60
N LEU A 328 -6.91 -18.03 6.33
CA LEU A 328 -6.68 -17.48 4.99
C LEU A 328 -5.26 -17.77 4.49
N VAL A 329 -4.25 -17.61 5.35
CA VAL A 329 -2.85 -17.93 5.04
C VAL A 329 -2.68 -19.42 4.78
N ASP A 330 -3.14 -20.28 5.68
CA ASP A 330 -2.97 -21.74 5.56
C ASP A 330 -3.72 -22.27 4.33
N LYS A 331 -4.90 -21.73 4.02
CA LYS A 331 -5.65 -22.06 2.78
C LYS A 331 -4.88 -21.64 1.52
N THR A 332 -4.30 -20.44 1.53
CA THR A 332 -3.51 -19.93 0.40
C THR A 332 -2.25 -20.77 0.17
N LEU A 333 -1.49 -21.05 1.23
CA LEU A 333 -0.30 -21.89 1.18
C LEU A 333 -0.63 -23.30 0.71
N LYS A 334 -1.72 -23.90 1.22
CA LYS A 334 -2.19 -25.22 0.79
C LYS A 334 -2.58 -25.25 -0.69
N LEU A 335 -3.27 -24.22 -1.19
CA LEU A 335 -3.63 -24.13 -2.61
C LEU A 335 -2.37 -24.06 -3.49
N LEU A 336 -1.37 -23.30 -3.03
CA LEU A 336 -0.11 -23.13 -3.75
C LEU A 336 0.87 -24.29 -3.55
N ASP A 337 0.54 -25.27 -2.71
CA ASP A 337 1.47 -26.34 -2.30
C ASP A 337 2.82 -25.76 -1.85
N ALA A 338 2.75 -24.74 -0.99
CA ALA A 338 3.88 -23.92 -0.57
C ALA A 338 4.04 -23.97 0.95
N PRO A 339 5.29 -23.95 1.46
CA PRO A 339 5.55 -23.92 2.90
C PRO A 339 5.40 -22.49 3.45
N VAL A 340 5.39 -22.31 4.77
CA VAL A 340 5.25 -20.98 5.43
C VAL A 340 6.30 -19.98 4.97
N GLU A 341 7.50 -20.45 4.64
CA GLU A 341 8.61 -19.64 4.15
C GLU A 341 8.26 -18.91 2.84
N ALA A 342 7.26 -19.39 2.08
CA ALA A 342 6.77 -18.73 0.88
C ALA A 342 6.16 -17.36 1.14
N LEU A 343 5.77 -17.07 2.39
CA LEU A 343 5.28 -15.74 2.77
C LEU A 343 6.37 -14.68 2.64
N PHE A 344 7.64 -15.04 2.82
CA PHE A 344 8.78 -14.12 2.72
C PHE A 344 9.20 -13.94 1.25
N SER A 345 8.33 -13.33 0.45
CA SER A 345 8.54 -13.21 -0.99
C SER A 345 7.68 -12.13 -1.65
N THR A 346 7.98 -11.82 -2.92
CA THR A 346 7.14 -10.97 -3.79
C THR A 346 5.70 -11.50 -3.85
N LEU A 347 5.52 -12.80 -4.08
CA LEU A 347 4.19 -13.40 -4.12
C LEU A 347 3.51 -13.37 -2.74
N GLY A 348 4.28 -13.57 -1.68
CA GLY A 348 3.82 -13.48 -0.30
C GLY A 348 3.30 -12.09 0.07
N ARG A 349 3.98 -11.01 -0.36
CA ARG A 349 3.47 -9.63 -0.19
C ARG A 349 2.17 -9.40 -0.93
N THR A 350 2.09 -9.85 -2.19
CA THR A 350 0.89 -9.70 -3.00
C THR A 350 -0.29 -10.47 -2.40
N ALA A 351 -0.04 -11.67 -1.88
CA ALA A 351 -1.06 -12.45 -1.17
C ALA A 351 -1.48 -11.80 0.16
N ALA A 352 -0.52 -11.32 0.94
CA ALA A 352 -0.77 -10.66 2.22
C ALA A 352 -1.70 -9.45 2.06
N ARG A 353 -1.55 -8.67 1.00
CA ARG A 353 -2.41 -7.52 0.68
C ARG A 353 -3.87 -7.93 0.49
N ALA A 354 -4.13 -9.01 -0.24
CA ALA A 354 -5.50 -9.51 -0.42
C ALA A 354 -6.07 -10.14 0.86
N ILE A 355 -5.24 -10.86 1.61
CA ILE A 355 -5.63 -11.48 2.88
C ILE A 355 -6.05 -10.42 3.90
N GLU A 356 -5.27 -9.35 4.05
CA GLU A 356 -5.62 -8.30 5.00
C GLU A 356 -6.83 -7.47 4.55
N SER A 357 -7.05 -7.28 3.23
CA SER A 357 -8.30 -6.70 2.73
C SER A 357 -9.52 -7.49 3.21
N ALA A 358 -9.45 -8.83 3.22
CA ALA A 358 -10.54 -9.68 3.70
C ALA A 358 -10.75 -9.56 5.22
N VAL A 359 -9.67 -9.51 6.00
CA VAL A 359 -9.75 -9.31 7.45
C VAL A 359 -10.35 -7.94 7.78
N TYR A 360 -9.91 -6.88 7.11
CA TYR A 360 -10.33 -5.52 7.41
C TYR A 360 -11.73 -5.20 6.88
N VAL A 361 -12.17 -5.79 5.76
CA VAL A 361 -13.53 -5.59 5.27
C VAL A 361 -14.58 -6.22 6.20
N ASP A 362 -14.27 -7.37 6.81
CA ASP A 362 -15.14 -8.00 7.80
C ASP A 362 -15.16 -7.21 9.11
N ALA A 363 -14.00 -6.74 9.57
CA ALA A 363 -13.90 -5.87 10.74
C ALA A 363 -14.66 -4.56 10.54
N MET A 364 -14.57 -3.95 9.35
CA MET A 364 -15.34 -2.76 8.96
C MET A 364 -16.84 -2.99 9.05
N ALA A 365 -17.33 -4.12 8.54
CA ALA A 365 -18.75 -4.47 8.64
C ALA A 365 -19.20 -4.67 10.09
N LYS A 366 -18.33 -5.19 10.95
CA LYS A 366 -18.58 -5.28 12.40
C LYS A 366 -18.64 -3.89 13.05
N TRP A 367 -17.65 -3.03 12.83
CA TRP A 367 -17.63 -1.68 13.43
C TRP A 367 -18.81 -0.83 12.98
N TYR A 368 -19.26 -0.99 11.74
CA TYR A 368 -20.48 -0.34 11.25
C TYR A 368 -21.72 -0.77 12.04
N LYS A 369 -21.86 -2.08 12.33
CA LYS A 369 -22.94 -2.58 13.20
C LYS A 369 -22.81 -2.07 14.63
N ASP A 370 -21.60 -2.03 15.17
CA ASP A 370 -21.33 -1.51 16.52
C ASP A 370 -21.67 -0.01 16.60
N LEU A 371 -21.38 0.78 15.56
CA LEU A 371 -21.77 2.19 15.45
C LEU A 371 -23.28 2.35 15.47
N ILE A 372 -24.02 1.59 14.64
CA ILE A 372 -25.49 1.62 14.63
C ILE A 372 -26.05 1.26 16.02
N ALA A 373 -25.50 0.23 16.66
CA ALA A 373 -25.93 -0.19 17.98
C ALA A 373 -25.70 0.90 19.05
N ASN A 374 -24.56 1.60 18.98
CA ASN A 374 -24.24 2.69 19.90
C ASN A 374 -25.19 3.89 19.72
N ILE A 375 -25.50 4.24 18.46
CA ILE A 375 -26.47 5.28 18.11
C ILE A 375 -27.88 4.92 18.62
N ALA A 376 -28.30 3.67 18.42
CA ALA A 376 -29.60 3.17 18.88
C ALA A 376 -29.72 3.14 20.41
N ALA A 377 -28.59 2.96 21.13
CA ALA A 377 -28.52 3.05 22.58
C ALA A 377 -28.54 4.49 23.12
N GLY A 378 -28.50 5.50 22.23
CA GLY A 378 -28.60 6.92 22.58
C GLY A 378 -27.26 7.64 22.74
N ASP A 379 -26.13 7.01 22.41
CA ASP A 379 -24.82 7.67 22.40
C ASP A 379 -24.54 8.24 21.00
N HIS A 380 -24.56 9.58 20.91
CA HIS A 380 -24.35 10.33 19.67
C HIS A 380 -23.06 11.17 19.70
N ASP A 381 -22.22 11.02 20.74
CA ASP A 381 -21.03 11.84 20.92
C ASP A 381 -19.99 11.51 19.85
N THR A 382 -19.50 12.54 19.16
CA THR A 382 -18.53 12.42 18.04
C THR A 382 -17.30 13.31 18.20
N PHE A 383 -17.29 14.21 19.17
CA PHE A 383 -16.23 15.17 19.39
C PHE A 383 -16.01 15.44 20.88
N ASN A 384 -14.74 15.47 21.30
CA ASN A 384 -14.33 15.94 22.62
C ASN A 384 -13.66 17.32 22.49
N GLU A 385 -14.32 18.33 23.04
CA GLU A 385 -13.96 19.74 22.98
C GLU A 385 -13.01 20.21 24.09
N THR A 386 -12.72 19.37 25.09
CA THR A 386 -12.02 19.76 26.34
C THR A 386 -10.67 20.44 26.14
N ARG A 387 -9.98 20.15 25.02
CA ARG A 387 -8.71 20.77 24.64
C ARG A 387 -8.76 21.40 23.25
N TRP A 388 -9.93 21.85 22.80
CA TRP A 388 -10.05 22.51 21.50
C TRP A 388 -9.39 23.90 21.48
N ASP A 389 -9.57 24.69 22.54
CA ASP A 389 -8.94 26.01 22.68
C ASP A 389 -7.44 25.84 23.05
N PRO A 390 -6.49 26.36 22.25
CA PRO A 390 -5.06 26.28 22.55
C PRO A 390 -4.67 26.82 23.93
N LYS A 391 -5.43 27.74 24.50
CA LYS A 391 -5.20 28.25 25.87
C LYS A 391 -5.31 27.19 26.95
N THR A 392 -5.98 26.07 26.64
CA THR A 392 -6.07 24.93 27.55
C THR A 392 -4.84 24.03 27.49
N TRP A 393 -3.95 24.21 26.52
CA TRP A 393 -2.82 23.31 26.31
C TRP A 393 -1.70 23.60 27.33
N PRO A 394 -0.88 22.59 27.68
CA PRO A 394 0.37 22.84 28.38
C PRO A 394 1.30 23.70 27.52
N LYS A 395 2.23 24.41 28.19
CA LYS A 395 3.20 25.29 27.52
C LYS A 395 4.19 24.55 26.61
N HIS A 396 4.50 23.31 26.96
CA HIS A 396 5.28 22.37 26.16
C HIS A 396 4.53 21.03 26.14
N ALA A 397 4.42 20.42 24.97
CA ALA A 397 3.93 19.06 24.80
C ALA A 397 4.62 18.40 23.61
N GLN A 398 4.87 17.10 23.74
CA GLN A 398 5.29 16.26 22.64
C GLN A 398 4.38 15.05 22.54
N GLY A 399 4.20 14.53 21.34
CA GLY A 399 3.45 13.29 21.16
C GLY A 399 3.73 12.62 19.84
N VAL A 400 3.29 11.38 19.76
CA VAL A 400 3.37 10.54 18.57
C VAL A 400 1.97 10.08 18.16
N GLY A 401 1.61 10.38 16.91
CA GLY A 401 0.46 9.80 16.24
C GLY A 401 0.92 8.63 15.38
N ILE A 402 0.38 7.45 15.63
CA ILE A 402 0.69 6.25 14.84
C ILE A 402 -0.55 5.79 14.09
N THR A 403 -0.32 5.13 12.95
CA THR A 403 -1.32 4.39 12.20
C THR A 403 -0.62 3.32 11.37
N GLU A 404 -1.31 2.24 11.07
CA GLU A 404 -0.96 1.41 9.91
C GLU A 404 -1.62 2.04 8.69
N ALA A 405 -0.83 2.56 7.76
CA ALA A 405 -1.31 2.92 6.44
C ALA A 405 -1.33 1.68 5.53
N PRO A 406 -2.00 1.72 4.37
CA PRO A 406 -2.04 0.59 3.44
C PRO A 406 -0.65 0.02 3.11
N ARG A 407 0.36 0.90 2.99
CA ARG A 407 1.74 0.54 2.62
C ARG A 407 2.62 0.11 3.79
N GLY A 408 2.11 0.17 5.02
CA GLY A 408 2.86 -0.15 6.23
C GLY A 408 2.66 0.92 7.27
N ALA A 409 3.56 0.96 8.23
CA ALA A 409 3.31 1.80 9.37
C ALA A 409 3.86 3.22 9.22
N LEU A 410 3.08 4.13 9.78
CA LEU A 410 3.24 5.56 9.66
C LEU A 410 3.26 6.16 11.07
N GLY A 411 4.30 6.93 11.35
CA GLY A 411 4.38 7.72 12.59
C GLY A 411 4.55 9.20 12.29
N HIS A 412 3.83 10.02 13.04
CA HIS A 412 3.93 11.47 13.06
C HIS A 412 4.35 11.90 14.47
N TRP A 413 5.53 12.48 14.60
CA TRP A 413 6.05 12.99 15.86
C TRP A 413 5.94 14.51 15.86
N VAL A 414 5.27 15.06 16.87
CA VAL A 414 5.03 16.50 17.00
C VAL A 414 5.60 17.01 18.32
N VAL A 415 6.21 18.18 18.27
CA VAL A 415 6.58 19.01 19.43
C VAL A 415 5.83 20.32 19.33
N ILE A 416 5.18 20.70 20.43
CA ILE A 416 4.34 21.88 20.55
C ILE A 416 4.90 22.74 21.70
N ASP A 417 5.25 23.99 21.40
CA ASP A 417 5.63 25.00 22.38
C ASP A 417 4.78 26.25 22.20
N ASP A 418 4.29 26.80 23.31
CA ASP A 418 3.52 28.05 23.33
C ASP A 418 2.44 28.10 22.24
N GLU A 419 1.61 27.05 22.20
CA GLU A 419 0.47 26.90 21.28
C GLU A 419 0.84 26.73 19.79
N LYS A 420 2.13 26.50 19.48
CA LYS A 420 2.64 26.34 18.11
C LYS A 420 3.43 25.06 17.95
N ILE A 421 3.39 24.49 16.75
CA ILE A 421 4.27 23.37 16.37
C ILE A 421 5.69 23.92 16.21
N THR A 422 6.65 23.35 16.94
CA THR A 422 8.07 23.68 16.85
C THR A 422 8.90 22.61 16.14
N ASN A 423 8.46 21.35 16.19
CA ASN A 423 8.97 20.28 15.32
C ASN A 423 7.84 19.36 14.86
N TYR A 424 7.90 18.89 13.63
CA TYR A 424 6.98 17.90 13.07
C TYR A 424 7.72 17.00 12.11
N GLN A 425 7.88 15.73 12.47
CA GLN A 425 8.59 14.74 11.68
C GLN A 425 7.67 13.57 11.36
N GLN A 426 7.81 13.04 10.14
CA GLN A 426 7.04 11.91 9.65
C GLN A 426 8.01 10.82 9.22
N VAL A 427 7.79 9.61 9.74
CA VAL A 427 8.45 8.42 9.19
C VAL A 427 7.37 7.57 8.56
N VAL A 428 7.40 7.51 7.24
CA VAL A 428 6.30 7.03 6.37
C VAL A 428 6.65 5.64 5.82
N PRO A 429 5.68 4.78 5.47
CA PRO A 429 5.99 3.37 5.15
C PRO A 429 6.98 3.18 4.01
N THR A 430 6.82 3.94 2.93
CA THR A 430 7.75 3.89 1.79
C THR A 430 9.14 4.40 2.17
N THR A 431 9.27 5.30 3.16
CA THR A 431 10.59 5.73 3.68
C THR A 431 11.34 4.56 4.29
N TRP A 432 10.65 3.63 4.98
CA TRP A 432 11.23 2.38 5.45
C TRP A 432 11.63 1.45 4.30
N ASN A 433 10.68 1.15 3.42
CA ASN A 433 10.90 0.10 2.43
C ASN A 433 11.87 0.53 1.32
N ALA A 434 11.78 1.79 0.86
CA ALA A 434 12.65 2.37 -0.15
C ALA A 434 13.86 3.11 0.45
N SER A 435 14.16 2.86 1.73
CA SER A 435 15.31 3.42 2.43
C SER A 435 16.60 3.22 1.63
N PRO A 436 17.44 4.24 1.46
CA PRO A 436 18.81 4.02 1.03
C PRO A 436 19.61 3.31 2.13
N ARG A 437 20.89 3.08 1.85
CA ARG A 437 21.85 2.57 2.83
C ARG A 437 22.00 3.53 4.02
N ASP A 438 22.25 2.97 5.20
CA ASP A 438 22.47 3.75 6.41
C ASP A 438 23.97 3.97 6.68
N HIS A 439 24.30 4.46 7.88
CA HIS A 439 25.68 4.67 8.32
C HIS A 439 26.56 3.41 8.34
N LYS A 440 25.96 2.21 8.38
CA LYS A 440 26.63 0.89 8.33
C LYS A 440 26.57 0.26 6.94
N ASP A 441 26.16 1.03 5.94
CA ASP A 441 25.97 0.60 4.55
C ASP A 441 24.93 -0.53 4.40
N GLN A 442 24.01 -0.68 5.36
CA GLN A 442 22.95 -1.68 5.30
C GLN A 442 21.83 -1.20 4.37
N ALA A 443 21.52 -1.98 3.33
CA ALA A 443 20.48 -1.66 2.36
C ALA A 443 19.05 -1.84 2.90
N GLY A 444 18.10 -1.08 2.34
CA GLY A 444 16.68 -1.16 2.67
C GLY A 444 15.95 -2.34 1.99
N ALA A 445 14.65 -2.46 2.26
CA ALA A 445 13.83 -3.58 1.81
C ALA A 445 13.76 -3.70 0.27
N TYR A 446 13.63 -2.59 -0.46
CA TYR A 446 13.56 -2.60 -1.93
C TYR A 446 14.86 -3.12 -2.54
N GLU A 447 16.00 -2.54 -2.15
CA GLU A 447 17.32 -2.93 -2.65
C GLU A 447 17.58 -4.42 -2.39
N MET A 448 17.38 -4.87 -1.15
CA MET A 448 17.62 -6.26 -0.77
C MET A 448 16.66 -7.24 -1.43
N SER A 449 15.43 -6.82 -1.72
CA SER A 449 14.44 -7.66 -2.41
C SER A 449 14.77 -7.85 -3.89
N LEU A 450 15.51 -6.94 -4.51
CA LEU A 450 15.92 -7.09 -5.91
C LEU A 450 17.15 -8.01 -6.07
N VAL A 451 17.92 -8.23 -5.01
CA VAL A 451 19.12 -9.08 -5.07
C VAL A 451 18.74 -10.52 -5.44
N GLY A 452 19.38 -11.04 -6.48
CA GLY A 452 19.16 -12.40 -6.96
C GLY A 452 17.97 -12.58 -7.90
N THR A 453 17.25 -11.51 -8.23
CA THR A 453 16.15 -11.56 -9.21
C THR A 453 16.69 -11.84 -10.62
N PRO A 454 16.32 -12.95 -11.26
CA PRO A 454 16.72 -13.23 -12.63
C PRO A 454 15.94 -12.33 -13.61
N LEU A 455 16.65 -11.78 -14.61
CA LEU A 455 16.04 -11.01 -15.69
C LEU A 455 16.04 -11.85 -16.97
N ALA A 456 14.87 -12.24 -17.47
CA ALA A 456 14.77 -12.98 -18.73
C ALA A 456 15.22 -12.11 -19.91
N VAL A 457 14.82 -10.83 -19.91
CA VAL A 457 15.24 -9.83 -20.88
C VAL A 457 15.67 -8.57 -20.11
N PRO A 458 16.98 -8.30 -19.95
CA PRO A 458 17.47 -7.16 -19.15
C PRO A 458 16.92 -5.80 -19.58
N ASP A 459 16.71 -5.61 -20.89
CA ASP A 459 16.13 -4.38 -21.46
C ASP A 459 14.59 -4.31 -21.28
N GLN A 460 13.96 -5.23 -20.54
CA GLN A 460 12.51 -5.30 -20.27
C GLN A 460 12.25 -5.85 -18.84
N PRO A 461 12.42 -5.05 -17.78
CA PRO A 461 12.62 -5.53 -16.41
C PRO A 461 11.29 -5.78 -15.69
N VAL A 462 10.40 -6.58 -16.28
CA VAL A 462 9.13 -7.00 -15.66
C VAL A 462 9.37 -7.59 -14.27
N GLU A 463 10.45 -8.37 -14.10
CA GLU A 463 10.77 -9.02 -12.83
C GLU A 463 11.16 -8.03 -11.72
N ILE A 464 11.78 -6.90 -12.07
CA ILE A 464 12.04 -5.78 -11.14
C ILE A 464 10.71 -5.12 -10.77
N LEU A 465 9.87 -4.81 -11.78
CA LEU A 465 8.56 -4.19 -11.57
C LEU A 465 7.70 -5.03 -10.64
N ARG A 466 7.60 -6.35 -10.87
CA ARG A 466 6.85 -7.27 -10.00
C ARG A 466 7.27 -7.15 -8.54
N THR A 467 8.57 -7.17 -8.28
CA THR A 467 9.09 -7.10 -6.91
C THR A 467 8.82 -5.74 -6.28
N ILE A 468 9.14 -4.65 -6.97
CA ILE A 468 8.94 -3.28 -6.45
C ILE A 468 7.44 -2.97 -6.28
N HIS A 469 6.60 -3.27 -7.27
CA HIS A 469 5.16 -3.06 -7.18
C HIS A 469 4.51 -3.94 -6.10
N SER A 470 5.07 -5.09 -5.72
CA SER A 470 4.54 -5.88 -4.59
C SER A 470 4.57 -5.13 -3.25
N PHE A 471 5.44 -4.14 -3.10
CA PHE A 471 5.48 -3.24 -1.95
C PHE A 471 4.52 -2.06 -2.03
N ASP A 472 3.89 -1.84 -3.18
CA ASP A 472 3.03 -0.69 -3.44
C ASP A 472 3.72 0.67 -3.17
N PRO A 473 4.74 1.07 -3.96
CA PRO A 473 5.51 2.28 -3.69
C PRO A 473 4.68 3.57 -3.81
N CYS A 474 4.71 4.41 -2.77
CA CYS A 474 4.22 5.80 -2.84
C CYS A 474 5.36 6.79 -2.58
N MET A 475 5.97 7.32 -3.65
CA MET A 475 7.11 8.24 -3.54
C MET A 475 6.75 9.62 -3.00
N ALA A 476 5.54 10.13 -3.31
CA ALA A 476 5.04 11.38 -2.74
C ALA A 476 4.91 11.27 -1.21
N CYS A 477 4.43 10.13 -0.71
CA CYS A 477 4.38 9.82 0.71
C CYS A 477 5.79 9.78 1.33
N ALA A 478 6.75 9.19 0.61
CA ALA A 478 8.10 8.91 1.10
C ALA A 478 8.95 10.17 1.33
N ILE A 479 8.88 11.15 0.41
CA ILE A 479 9.67 12.39 0.45
C ILE A 479 8.91 13.55 1.12
N HIS A 480 7.57 13.44 1.21
CA HIS A 480 6.70 14.41 1.91
C HIS A 480 6.95 15.89 1.55
N MET A 481 7.26 16.18 0.27
CA MET A 481 7.43 17.55 -0.21
C MET A 481 6.09 18.24 -0.43
N VAL A 482 5.93 19.43 0.13
CA VAL A 482 4.86 20.37 -0.18
C VAL A 482 5.50 21.71 -0.54
N ASP A 483 5.18 22.22 -1.71
CA ASP A 483 5.51 23.60 -2.07
C ASP A 483 4.36 24.53 -1.70
N ALA A 484 4.53 25.26 -0.60
CA ALA A 484 3.56 26.25 -0.13
C ALA A 484 3.59 27.56 -0.95
N ASN A 485 4.57 27.75 -1.84
CA ASN A 485 4.81 29.00 -2.56
C ASN A 485 4.48 28.93 -4.06
N GLN A 486 3.98 27.79 -4.56
CA GLN A 486 3.71 27.54 -5.99
C GLN A 486 4.92 27.79 -6.91
N GLN A 487 6.14 27.66 -6.40
CA GLN A 487 7.33 27.65 -7.23
C GLN A 487 7.49 26.28 -7.88
N THR A 488 7.72 26.27 -9.19
CA THR A 488 8.05 25.04 -9.91
C THR A 488 9.24 24.35 -9.24
N LEU A 489 8.98 23.28 -8.49
CA LEU A 489 9.99 22.48 -7.79
C LEU A 489 10.91 21.69 -8.75
N GLY A 490 10.57 21.69 -10.03
CA GLY A 490 11.26 21.02 -11.11
C GLY A 490 10.28 20.65 -12.22
N ASP A 491 10.77 20.51 -13.45
CA ASP A 491 10.00 19.93 -14.54
C ASP A 491 10.14 18.41 -14.47
N THR A 492 9.03 17.70 -14.21
CA THR A 492 9.00 16.25 -14.36
C THR A 492 8.93 15.93 -15.85
N MET A 493 10.07 15.58 -16.45
CA MET A 493 10.05 14.96 -17.77
C MET A 493 9.56 13.52 -17.60
N VAL A 494 8.29 13.27 -17.89
CA VAL A 494 7.81 11.89 -18.11
C VAL A 494 8.44 11.41 -19.41
N MET A 495 9.66 10.89 -19.31
CA MET A 495 10.30 10.20 -20.42
C MET A 495 9.67 8.80 -20.51
N PRO A 496 9.02 8.41 -21.62
CA PRO A 496 8.29 7.14 -21.72
C PRO A 496 9.15 5.86 -21.67
N SER A 497 10.40 5.88 -21.22
CA SER A 497 11.30 4.71 -21.35
C SER A 497 12.52 4.61 -20.40
N THR A 498 12.67 5.45 -19.37
CA THR A 498 13.99 5.56 -18.69
C THR A 498 14.16 4.81 -17.36
N ILE A 499 13.31 3.82 -17.05
CA ILE A 499 13.63 2.85 -15.96
C ILE A 499 14.59 1.75 -16.47
N VAL A 500 14.95 1.74 -17.76
CA VAL A 500 15.53 0.55 -18.42
C VAL A 500 16.74 0.83 -19.32
N GLN A 501 17.75 1.54 -18.82
CA GLN A 501 19.08 1.50 -19.44
C GLN A 501 20.19 1.22 -18.44
N MET A 502 19.91 0.38 -17.44
CA MET A 502 20.95 -0.32 -16.70
C MET A 502 20.95 -1.77 -17.19
N PHE A 503 22.06 -2.20 -17.80
CA PHE A 503 22.40 -3.58 -18.21
C PHE A 503 22.15 -4.05 -19.66
N SER A 504 22.47 -3.26 -20.69
CA SER A 504 22.96 -3.79 -22.00
C SER A 504 23.56 -2.61 -22.80
N LYS A 505 24.74 -2.63 -23.45
CA LYS A 505 25.48 -3.68 -24.14
C LYS A 505 26.97 -3.34 -24.21
N ALA A 506 27.80 -4.37 -24.02
CA ALA A 506 29.09 -4.45 -24.69
C ALA A 506 28.88 -4.37 -26.21
N ASN A 507 29.68 -3.52 -26.87
CA ASN A 507 29.91 -3.41 -28.32
C ASN A 507 29.19 -4.42 -29.23
N ILE A 508 27.94 -4.14 -29.63
CA ILE A 508 27.34 -4.75 -30.83
C ILE A 508 26.53 -3.67 -31.55
N LYS A 509 26.90 -3.41 -32.81
CA LYS A 509 26.19 -2.49 -33.71
C LYS A 509 24.71 -2.88 -33.79
N ALA A 510 23.82 -1.91 -33.58
CA ALA A 510 22.38 -2.07 -33.72
C ALA A 510 22.01 -2.58 -35.12
N ALA A 511 21.23 -3.66 -35.17
CA ALA A 511 20.48 -4.03 -36.37
C ALA A 511 19.19 -3.19 -36.43
N PRO A 512 18.74 -2.77 -37.62
CA PRO A 512 17.57 -1.91 -37.75
C PRO A 512 16.28 -2.62 -37.38
N VAL A 513 15.40 -1.86 -36.73
CA VAL A 513 14.02 -2.22 -36.36
C VAL A 513 13.24 -2.56 -37.62
N LEU A 514 12.78 -3.81 -37.74
CA LEU A 514 11.89 -4.25 -38.82
C LEU A 514 10.54 -3.54 -38.67
N THR A 515 10.04 -2.98 -39.77
CA THR A 515 8.72 -2.33 -39.80
C THR A 515 7.65 -3.35 -40.21
N LEU A 516 6.39 -3.09 -39.83
CA LEU A 516 5.22 -3.96 -40.02
C LEU A 516 4.97 -4.45 -41.48
N GLY A 517 5.68 -3.91 -42.48
CA GLY A 517 5.64 -4.35 -43.87
C GLY A 517 6.43 -5.64 -44.15
N GLU A 518 7.37 -6.03 -43.29
CA GLU A 518 8.27 -7.17 -43.51
C GLU A 518 7.76 -8.49 -42.89
N LEU A 519 6.69 -8.44 -42.08
CA LEU A 519 6.03 -9.60 -41.47
C LEU A 519 4.91 -10.22 -42.35
N LYS A 520 4.81 -9.84 -43.63
CA LYS A 520 3.84 -10.42 -44.60
C LYS A 520 4.48 -11.14 -45.80
N LYS A 521 5.71 -11.63 -45.65
CA LYS A 521 6.30 -12.70 -46.45
C LYS A 521 6.86 -13.76 -45.51
#